data_AF-A0A2W0BH08-F1
#
_entry.id   AF-A0A2W0BH08-F1
#
_cell.length_a   1.000
_cell.length_b   1.000
_cell.length_c   1.000
_cell.angle_alpha   90.00
_cell.angle_beta   90.00
_cell.angle_gamma   90.00
#
_symmetry.space_group_name_H-M   'P 1'
#
loop_
_entity.id
_entity.type
_entity.pdbx_description
1 polymer ?
#
loop_
_entity_poly.entity_id
_entity_poly.type
_entity_poly.pdbx_seq_one_letter_code
_entity_poly.pdbx_strand_id
1 'polypeptide(L)'
;MKNIKPIVLCVLLGVSCSPISQAQRSVEDKTNLETKSERAIASSVSLKADSKMILAGNVPPSTDALLGTTMPTPEPMPPLQPIATHSRVRESIQPSGAQTRLWRGLVIAEHSAALFDAWSTRKSITSGNGYERNPLMKPFANSSAAYPMMQIAPTGFDFLSHRMMRSNNAFLRRAWWVPQAASFVGSLWMGTRNIRVADLKR
;
A
#
# COMPACT_ATOMS: atom_id res chain seq x y z
N MET A 1 -8.82 41.83 11.65
CA MET A 1 -8.77 40.42 11.21
C MET A 1 -7.30 40.00 11.18
N LYS A 2 -6.86 39.15 12.11
CA LYS A 2 -5.43 38.83 12.31
C LYS A 2 -5.06 37.59 11.48
N ASN A 3 -4.07 37.76 10.60
CA ASN A 3 -3.47 36.72 9.77
C ASN A 3 -2.77 35.66 10.63
N ILE A 4 -3.29 34.43 10.62
CA ILE A 4 -2.63 33.26 11.21
C ILE A 4 -1.78 32.63 10.09
N LYS A 5 -0.46 32.80 10.16
CA LYS A 5 0.48 32.05 9.32
C LYS A 5 0.60 30.62 9.88
N PRO A 6 0.52 29.56 9.06
CA PRO A 6 0.78 28.21 9.54
C PRO A 6 2.26 28.06 9.83
N ILE A 7 2.58 27.80 11.10
CA ILE A 7 3.86 27.31 11.58
C ILE A 7 4.03 25.90 10.97
N VAL A 8 4.70 25.85 9.83
CA VAL A 8 5.27 24.61 9.29
C VAL A 8 6.49 24.31 10.16
N LEU A 9 6.25 23.51 11.20
CA LEU A 9 7.28 23.04 12.11
C LEU A 9 8.23 22.11 11.34
N CYS A 10 9.44 22.61 11.10
CA CYS A 10 10.59 21.84 10.65
C CYS A 10 10.85 20.67 11.62
N VAL A 11 10.51 19.46 11.19
CA VAL A 11 11.11 18.22 11.70
C VAL A 11 12.00 17.67 10.58
N LEU A 12 13.10 18.37 10.33
CA LEU A 12 14.18 17.95 9.44
C LEU A 12 15.50 18.38 10.08
N LEU A 13 15.93 17.68 11.13
CA LEU A 13 17.31 17.73 11.59
C LEU A 13 17.77 16.34 12.07
N GLY A 14 18.62 15.75 11.23
CA GLY A 14 19.87 15.10 11.65
C GLY A 14 19.78 13.89 12.58
N VAL A 15 19.73 12.69 11.99
CA VAL A 15 20.45 11.54 12.57
C VAL A 15 21.32 10.94 11.46
N SER A 16 22.47 11.56 11.26
CA SER A 16 23.63 10.92 10.65
C SER A 16 24.29 10.07 11.72
N CYS A 17 23.95 8.78 11.79
CA CYS A 17 24.77 7.81 12.52
C CYS A 17 24.58 6.42 11.90
N SER A 18 25.45 6.09 10.95
CA SER A 18 25.67 4.72 10.50
C SER A 18 26.16 3.88 11.68
N PRO A 19 25.60 2.67 11.88
CA PRO A 19 26.30 1.49 11.37
C PRO A 19 25.33 0.43 10.83
N ILE A 20 24.88 0.57 9.59
CA ILE A 20 24.13 -0.49 8.86
C ILE A 20 25.08 -1.37 8.01
N SER A 21 26.39 -1.09 7.96
CA SER A 21 27.34 -1.85 7.14
C SER A 21 27.66 -3.27 7.63
N GLN A 22 27.27 -3.69 8.84
CA GLN A 22 27.58 -5.06 9.30
C GLN A 22 26.46 -6.09 9.10
N ALA A 23 25.20 -5.68 8.90
CA ALA A 23 24.11 -6.63 8.69
C ALA A 23 23.98 -7.11 7.23
N GLN A 24 24.49 -6.34 6.24
CA GLN A 24 24.41 -6.74 4.83
C GLN A 24 25.49 -7.77 4.42
N ARG A 25 26.64 -7.80 5.08
CA ARG A 25 27.72 -8.75 4.75
C ARG A 25 27.36 -10.22 4.98
N SER A 26 26.39 -10.51 5.85
CA SER A 26 25.95 -11.89 6.09
C SER A 26 24.83 -12.34 5.14
N VAL A 27 24.23 -11.44 4.35
CA VAL A 27 23.17 -11.77 3.38
C VAL A 27 23.76 -12.01 1.99
N GLU A 28 24.78 -11.25 1.59
CA GLU A 28 25.47 -11.44 0.29
C GLU A 28 26.12 -12.82 0.13
N ASP A 29 26.54 -13.45 1.24
CA ASP A 29 27.17 -14.76 1.21
C ASP A 29 26.16 -15.91 1.03
N LYS A 30 24.88 -15.68 1.35
CA LYS A 30 23.81 -16.68 1.15
C LYS A 30 23.08 -16.50 -0.18
N THR A 31 23.00 -15.29 -0.72
CA THR A 31 22.33 -15.03 -2.01
C THR A 31 23.11 -15.52 -3.23
N ASN A 32 24.43 -15.73 -3.11
CA ASN A 32 25.25 -16.24 -4.21
C ASN A 32 25.13 -17.76 -4.43
N LEU A 33 24.60 -18.51 -3.46
CA LEU A 33 24.37 -19.95 -3.59
C LEU A 33 22.97 -20.29 -4.15
N GLU A 34 21.98 -19.42 -3.96
CA GLU A 34 20.60 -19.68 -4.37
C GLU A 34 20.27 -19.14 -5.79
N THR A 35 21.01 -18.12 -6.25
CA THR A 35 20.84 -17.52 -7.60
C THR A 35 21.31 -18.41 -8.76
N LYS A 36 21.96 -19.54 -8.50
CA LYS A 36 22.33 -20.52 -9.54
C LYS A 36 21.22 -21.54 -9.82
N SER A 37 20.22 -21.69 -8.94
CA SER A 37 19.18 -22.71 -9.07
C SER A 37 17.89 -22.22 -9.75
N GLU A 38 17.61 -20.91 -9.78
CA GLU A 38 16.32 -20.40 -10.28
C GLU A 38 16.33 -19.94 -11.75
N ARG A 39 17.49 -19.91 -12.42
CA ARG A 39 17.58 -19.59 -13.86
C ARG A 39 17.02 -20.67 -14.79
N ALA A 40 16.57 -21.81 -14.26
CA ALA A 40 16.01 -22.91 -15.06
C ALA A 40 14.49 -22.86 -15.25
N ILE A 41 13.74 -21.99 -14.53
CA ILE A 41 12.26 -22.08 -14.49
C ILE A 41 11.56 -20.87 -15.15
N ALA A 42 12.27 -19.78 -15.47
CA ALA A 42 11.67 -18.57 -16.02
C ALA A 42 11.48 -18.57 -17.57
N SER A 43 11.54 -19.72 -18.24
CA SER A 43 11.51 -19.80 -19.71
C SER A 43 10.18 -20.26 -20.34
N SER A 44 9.07 -20.29 -19.59
CA SER A 44 7.82 -20.86 -20.14
C SER A 44 6.54 -20.18 -19.67
N VAL A 45 6.33 -18.89 -19.95
CA VAL A 45 4.97 -18.36 -20.15
C VAL A 45 5.01 -17.22 -21.17
N SER A 46 4.99 -17.59 -22.46
CA SER A 46 4.64 -16.71 -23.56
C SER A 46 3.17 -16.93 -23.87
N LEU A 47 2.31 -15.93 -23.61
CA LEU A 47 0.93 -15.93 -24.08
C LEU A 47 0.64 -14.57 -24.72
N LYS A 48 0.75 -14.54 -26.04
CA LYS A 48 0.14 -13.53 -26.92
C LYS A 48 -1.37 -13.73 -26.90
N ALA A 49 -2.12 -12.68 -26.58
CA ALA A 49 -3.57 -12.64 -26.78
C ALA A 49 -3.86 -11.68 -27.94
N ASP A 50 -3.98 -12.25 -29.14
CA ASP A 50 -4.50 -11.61 -30.35
C ASP A 50 -5.80 -12.35 -30.69
N SER A 51 -6.94 -11.68 -30.71
CA SER A 51 -8.18 -12.21 -31.29
C SER A 51 -9.16 -11.09 -31.60
N LYS A 52 -9.15 -10.71 -32.88
CA LYS A 52 -10.14 -9.89 -33.58
C LYS A 52 -11.12 -10.88 -34.22
N MET A 53 -12.40 -10.87 -33.84
CA MET A 53 -13.42 -11.67 -34.53
C MET A 53 -14.60 -10.78 -34.93
N ILE A 54 -14.63 -10.47 -36.23
CA ILE A 54 -15.78 -9.93 -36.95
C ILE A 54 -16.55 -11.13 -37.50
N LEU A 55 -17.86 -11.18 -37.30
CA LEU A 55 -18.74 -12.10 -38.01
C LEU A 55 -19.84 -11.30 -38.71
N ALA A 56 -19.70 -11.20 -40.03
CA ALA A 56 -20.73 -10.76 -40.94
C ALA A 56 -21.62 -11.96 -41.31
N GLY A 57 -22.94 -11.76 -41.30
CA GLY A 57 -23.91 -12.73 -41.81
C GLY A 57 -24.97 -11.99 -42.61
N ASN A 58 -24.92 -12.14 -43.94
CA ASN A 58 -25.79 -11.47 -44.90
C ASN A 58 -26.36 -12.57 -45.83
N VAL A 59 -27.67 -12.91 -45.76
CA VAL A 59 -28.44 -13.58 -46.83
C VAL A 59 -29.97 -13.36 -46.62
N PRO A 60 -30.71 -12.82 -47.60
CA PRO A 60 -32.18 -12.94 -47.79
C PRO A 60 -32.48 -13.95 -48.93
N PRO A 61 -33.69 -14.11 -49.53
CA PRO A 61 -35.08 -13.73 -49.20
C PRO A 61 -36.06 -14.95 -49.28
N SER A 62 -37.37 -14.76 -49.07
CA SER A 62 -38.47 -15.22 -50.00
C SER A 62 -39.87 -14.99 -49.42
N THR A 63 -40.80 -14.77 -50.35
CA THR A 63 -42.16 -14.23 -50.28
C THR A 63 -43.24 -15.29 -50.01
N ASP A 64 -44.37 -14.83 -49.44
CA ASP A 64 -45.73 -14.87 -50.04
C ASP A 64 -46.86 -15.15 -49.03
N ALA A 65 -47.83 -14.21 -49.03
CA ALA A 65 -49.31 -14.34 -48.95
C ALA A 65 -49.94 -15.19 -47.80
N LEU A 66 -51.07 -14.89 -47.16
CA LEU A 66 -52.17 -13.94 -47.33
C LEU A 66 -53.07 -14.05 -46.08
N LEU A 67 -53.81 -12.98 -45.78
CA LEU A 67 -55.14 -12.94 -45.11
C LEU A 67 -55.23 -13.07 -43.57
N GLY A 68 -55.77 -12.01 -42.95
CA GLY A 68 -56.78 -12.17 -41.91
C GLY A 68 -56.60 -11.35 -40.63
N THR A 69 -57.48 -10.35 -40.47
CA THR A 69 -57.91 -9.72 -39.21
C THR A 69 -57.15 -8.46 -38.77
N THR A 70 -57.74 -7.32 -39.13
CA THR A 70 -57.48 -5.99 -38.60
C THR A 70 -57.79 -5.92 -37.11
N MET A 71 -56.77 -6.21 -36.28
CA MET A 71 -56.70 -5.79 -34.89
C MET A 71 -56.13 -4.37 -34.84
N PRO A 72 -56.55 -3.50 -33.89
CA PRO A 72 -55.95 -2.18 -33.75
C PRO A 72 -54.46 -2.34 -33.45
N THR A 73 -53.64 -1.96 -34.41
CA THR A 73 -52.18 -1.94 -34.35
C THR A 73 -51.75 -1.23 -33.07
N PRO A 74 -51.10 -1.92 -32.12
CA PRO A 74 -50.45 -1.24 -31.00
C PRO A 74 -49.41 -0.32 -31.63
N GLU A 75 -49.52 0.99 -31.41
CA GLU A 75 -48.49 1.90 -31.88
C GLU A 75 -47.13 1.39 -31.39
N PRO A 76 -46.13 1.27 -32.29
CA PRO A 76 -44.81 0.82 -31.91
C PRO A 76 -44.28 1.80 -30.86
N MET A 77 -44.17 1.34 -29.62
CA MET A 77 -43.56 2.15 -28.56
C MET A 77 -42.22 2.66 -29.07
N PRO A 78 -41.94 3.97 -28.99
CA PRO A 78 -40.67 4.50 -29.40
C PRO A 78 -39.57 3.71 -28.66
N PRO A 79 -38.47 3.34 -29.35
CA PRO A 79 -37.40 2.60 -28.72
C PRO A 79 -36.99 3.38 -27.47
N LEU A 80 -37.15 2.75 -26.30
CA LEU A 80 -36.70 3.29 -25.03
C LEU A 80 -35.22 3.58 -25.20
N GLN A 81 -34.88 4.84 -25.43
CA GLN A 81 -33.48 5.25 -25.46
C GLN A 81 -32.94 4.83 -24.10
N PRO A 82 -31.85 4.05 -24.05
CA PRO A 82 -31.24 3.70 -22.78
C PRO A 82 -31.03 5.02 -22.06
N ILE A 83 -31.68 5.18 -20.90
CA ILE A 83 -31.40 6.29 -20.00
C ILE A 83 -29.90 6.20 -19.82
N ALA A 84 -29.18 7.11 -20.45
CA ALA A 84 -27.77 7.28 -20.24
C ALA A 84 -27.70 7.70 -18.77
N THR A 85 -27.60 6.69 -17.89
CA THR A 85 -27.16 6.91 -16.54
C THR A 85 -25.86 7.64 -16.76
N HIS A 86 -25.87 8.95 -16.51
CA HIS A 86 -24.65 9.72 -16.39
C HIS A 86 -23.88 8.96 -15.31
N SER A 87 -23.01 8.05 -15.76
CA SER A 87 -21.95 7.49 -14.96
C SER A 87 -21.19 8.72 -14.57
N ARG A 88 -21.54 9.25 -13.39
CA ARG A 88 -20.98 10.45 -12.82
C ARG A 88 -19.51 10.12 -12.80
N VAL A 89 -18.78 10.62 -13.81
CA VAL A 89 -17.37 10.36 -13.98
C VAL A 89 -16.80 10.81 -12.65
N ARG A 90 -16.47 9.83 -11.80
CA ARG A 90 -16.06 10.10 -10.43
C ARG A 90 -14.72 10.73 -10.61
N GLU A 91 -14.73 12.06 -10.61
CA GLU A 91 -13.53 12.88 -10.75
C GLU A 91 -12.55 12.34 -9.71
N SER A 92 -11.49 11.71 -10.20
CA SER A 92 -10.56 11.03 -9.32
C SER A 92 -9.87 12.14 -8.53
N ILE A 93 -10.14 12.20 -7.23
CA ILE A 93 -9.53 13.19 -6.36
C ILE A 93 -8.04 12.87 -6.31
N GLN A 94 -7.26 13.61 -7.09
CA GLN A 94 -5.82 13.45 -7.13
C GLN A 94 -5.18 14.23 -5.97
N PRO A 95 -4.24 13.62 -5.23
CA PRO A 95 -3.53 14.33 -4.17
C PRO A 95 -2.64 15.42 -4.77
N SER A 96 -2.46 16.53 -4.04
CA SER A 96 -1.57 17.59 -4.50
C SER A 96 -0.11 17.11 -4.48
N GLY A 97 0.75 17.76 -5.29
CA GLY A 97 2.19 17.46 -5.29
C GLY A 97 2.83 17.64 -3.91
N ALA A 98 2.39 18.66 -3.15
CA ALA A 98 2.85 18.89 -1.78
C ALA A 98 2.42 17.77 -0.82
N GLN A 99 1.17 17.29 -0.91
CA GLN A 99 0.68 16.16 -0.12
C GLN A 99 1.47 14.87 -0.43
N THR A 100 1.77 14.63 -1.71
CA THR A 100 2.56 13.45 -2.12
C THR A 100 3.98 13.50 -1.57
N ARG A 101 4.62 14.68 -1.57
CA ARG A 101 5.95 14.85 -0.95
C ARG A 101 5.90 14.62 0.56
N LEU A 102 4.89 15.18 1.24
CA LEU A 102 4.71 14.98 2.68
C LEU A 102 4.45 13.51 3.03
N TRP A 103 3.61 12.83 2.24
CA TRP A 103 3.36 11.40 2.39
C TRP A 103 4.66 10.58 2.29
N ARG A 104 5.49 10.83 1.26
CA ARG A 104 6.80 10.16 1.14
C ARG A 104 7.73 10.45 2.32
N GLY A 105 7.72 11.68 2.83
CA GLY A 105 8.49 12.05 4.02
C GLY A 105 8.04 11.25 5.25
N LEU A 106 6.74 11.11 5.45
CA LEU A 106 6.16 10.31 6.54
C LEU A 106 6.50 8.82 6.40
N VAL A 107 6.41 8.25 5.19
CA VAL A 107 6.84 6.86 4.90
C VAL A 107 8.28 6.65 5.39
N ILE A 108 9.22 7.50 4.96
CA ILE A 108 10.64 7.36 5.34
C ILE A 108 10.83 7.49 6.85
N ALA A 109 10.17 8.48 7.48
CA ALA A 109 10.28 8.70 8.92
C ALA A 109 9.73 7.52 9.73
N GLU A 110 8.54 7.03 9.37
CA GLU A 110 7.87 5.90 10.01
C GLU A 110 8.69 4.62 9.91
N HIS A 111 9.16 4.26 8.71
CA HIS A 111 10.00 3.08 8.52
C HIS A 111 11.33 3.18 9.28
N SER A 112 11.90 4.37 9.39
CA SER A 112 13.11 4.61 10.20
C SER A 112 12.85 4.40 11.69
N ALA A 113 11.70 4.88 12.20
CA ALA A 113 11.29 4.67 13.59
C ALA A 113 10.99 3.19 13.88
N ALA A 114 10.34 2.47 12.95
CA ALA A 114 10.09 1.04 13.08
C ALA A 114 11.41 0.23 13.09
N LEU A 115 12.38 0.61 12.27
CA LEU A 115 13.72 0.00 12.28
C LEU A 115 14.45 0.27 13.59
N PHE A 116 14.36 1.49 14.12
CA PHE A 116 14.91 1.85 15.42
C PHE A 116 14.27 1.03 16.55
N ASP A 117 12.95 0.90 16.57
CA ASP A 117 12.22 0.06 17.50
C ASP A 117 12.72 -1.40 17.43
N ALA A 118 12.75 -2.00 16.24
CA ALA A 118 13.24 -3.36 16.04
C ALA A 118 14.69 -3.56 16.52
N TRP A 119 15.59 -2.62 16.19
CA TRP A 119 16.98 -2.66 16.64
C TRP A 119 17.10 -2.57 18.16
N SER A 120 16.35 -1.66 18.79
CA SER A 120 16.35 -1.48 20.24
C SER A 120 15.75 -2.67 20.98
N THR A 121 14.70 -3.32 20.43
CA THR A 121 14.15 -4.59 20.93
C THR A 121 15.23 -5.66 20.94
N ARG A 122 15.95 -5.82 19.82
CA ARG A 122 17.06 -6.79 19.73
C ARG A 122 18.12 -6.49 20.78
N LYS A 123 18.52 -5.23 20.95
CA LYS A 123 19.48 -4.81 21.98
C LYS A 123 19.00 -5.19 23.39
N SER A 124 17.72 -4.91 23.69
CA SER A 124 17.08 -5.24 24.98
C SER A 124 17.08 -6.75 25.26
N ILE A 125 16.74 -7.58 24.27
CA ILE A 125 16.76 -9.04 24.41
C ILE A 125 18.20 -9.54 24.61
N THR A 126 19.15 -9.07 23.80
CA THR A 126 20.56 -9.51 23.89
C THR A 126 21.25 -9.08 25.18
N SER A 127 20.80 -8.01 25.82
CA SER A 127 21.28 -7.59 27.14
C SER A 127 20.87 -8.54 28.28
N GLY A 128 19.94 -9.46 28.03
CA GLY A 128 19.34 -10.33 29.03
C GLY A 128 18.28 -9.65 29.90
N ASN A 129 18.07 -8.33 29.75
CA ASN A 129 17.11 -7.54 30.52
C ASN A 129 15.68 -7.56 29.97
N GLY A 130 15.51 -7.82 28.67
CA GLY A 130 14.22 -7.88 28.00
C GLY A 130 13.86 -9.27 27.46
N TYR A 131 12.58 -9.47 27.15
CA TYR A 131 12.08 -10.63 26.40
C TYR A 131 10.91 -10.22 25.50
N GLU A 132 10.79 -10.86 24.34
CA GLU A 132 9.69 -10.61 23.40
C GLU A 132 8.36 -11.14 23.96
N ARG A 133 7.37 -10.26 24.10
CA ARG A 133 6.05 -10.59 24.66
C ARG A 133 5.02 -10.87 23.57
N ASN A 134 5.25 -10.43 22.35
CA ASN A 134 4.34 -10.65 21.25
C ASN A 134 4.49 -12.09 20.72
N PRO A 135 3.45 -12.95 20.83
CA PRO A 135 3.54 -14.34 20.37
C PRO A 135 3.83 -14.46 18.87
N LEU A 136 3.41 -13.48 18.06
CA LEU A 136 3.67 -13.46 16.62
C LEU A 136 5.13 -13.13 16.28
N MET A 137 5.79 -12.32 17.12
CA MET A 137 7.19 -11.94 16.92
C MET A 137 8.17 -12.87 17.64
N LYS A 138 7.72 -13.58 18.66
CA LYS A 138 8.51 -14.55 19.43
C LYS A 138 9.31 -15.55 18.58
N PRO A 139 8.77 -16.19 17.52
CA PRO A 139 9.57 -17.10 16.69
C PRO A 139 10.69 -16.39 15.90
N PHE A 140 10.55 -15.09 15.67
CA PHE A 140 11.51 -14.28 14.92
C PHE A 140 12.47 -13.48 15.80
N ALA A 141 12.24 -13.44 17.12
CA ALA A 141 12.98 -12.58 18.06
C ALA A 141 14.51 -12.79 18.01
N ASN A 142 14.97 -14.02 17.72
CA ASN A 142 16.39 -14.37 17.61
C ASN A 142 16.87 -14.53 16.15
N SER A 143 16.05 -14.17 15.16
CA SER A 143 16.34 -14.33 13.73
C SER A 143 16.45 -12.98 13.02
N SER A 144 17.19 -12.94 11.90
CA SER A 144 17.21 -11.78 11.00
C SER A 144 15.85 -11.48 10.37
N ALA A 145 14.93 -12.45 10.39
CA ALA A 145 13.56 -12.31 9.91
C ALA A 145 12.69 -11.34 10.75
N ALA A 146 13.12 -10.94 11.94
CA ALA A 146 12.42 -9.90 12.73
C ALA A 146 12.30 -8.57 11.95
N TYR A 147 13.34 -8.16 11.23
CA TYR A 147 13.34 -6.88 10.52
C TYR A 147 12.30 -6.78 9.41
N PRO A 148 12.18 -7.73 8.47
CA PRO A 148 11.14 -7.66 7.45
C PRO A 148 9.73 -7.79 8.05
N MET A 149 9.54 -8.59 9.10
CA MET A 149 8.24 -8.72 9.76
C MET A 149 7.76 -7.41 10.39
N MET A 150 8.68 -6.64 10.98
CA MET A 150 8.35 -5.33 11.56
C MET A 150 7.89 -4.30 10.52
N GLN A 151 8.25 -4.47 9.24
CA GLN A 151 7.82 -3.54 8.18
C GLN A 151 6.39 -3.76 7.72
N ILE A 152 5.76 -4.89 8.05
CA ILE A 152 4.38 -5.20 7.64
C ILE A 152 3.40 -4.15 8.18
N ALA A 153 3.53 -3.78 9.45
CA ALA A 153 2.64 -2.80 10.07
C ALA A 153 2.79 -1.39 9.45
N PRO A 154 4.01 -0.81 9.34
CA PRO A 154 4.22 0.44 8.63
C PRO A 154 3.68 0.44 7.20
N THR A 155 3.94 -0.60 6.42
CA THR A 155 3.42 -0.70 5.05
C THR A 155 1.88 -0.72 5.01
N GLY A 156 1.23 -1.35 6.00
CA GLY A 156 -0.22 -1.29 6.15
C GLY A 156 -0.73 0.14 6.41
N PHE A 157 -0.05 0.90 7.27
CA PHE A 157 -0.38 2.30 7.55
C PHE A 157 -0.10 3.23 6.38
N ASP A 158 0.97 2.99 5.62
CA ASP A 158 1.27 3.71 4.37
C ASP A 158 0.15 3.53 3.34
N PHE A 159 -0.28 2.28 3.14
CA PHE A 159 -1.38 1.95 2.24
C PHE A 159 -2.67 2.63 2.69
N LEU A 160 -3.00 2.56 3.98
CA LEU A 160 -4.18 3.19 4.55
C LEU A 160 -4.14 4.71 4.39
N SER A 161 -3.03 5.34 4.74
CA SER A 161 -2.78 6.78 4.59
C SER A 161 -2.97 7.22 3.13
N HIS A 162 -2.34 6.50 2.20
CA HIS A 162 -2.46 6.79 0.77
C HIS A 162 -3.89 6.59 0.25
N ARG A 163 -4.61 5.57 0.75
CA ARG A 163 -6.03 5.35 0.41
C ARG A 163 -6.92 6.45 1.00
N MET A 164 -6.63 6.94 2.20
CA MET A 164 -7.34 8.06 2.83
C MET A 164 -7.14 9.36 2.03
N MET A 165 -5.94 9.62 1.51
CA MET A 165 -5.67 10.77 0.64
C MET A 165 -6.57 10.81 -0.61
N ARG A 166 -6.88 9.64 -1.19
CA ARG A 166 -7.72 9.50 -2.40
C ARG A 166 -9.21 9.28 -2.10
N SER A 167 -9.62 9.36 -0.83
CA SER A 167 -11.00 9.11 -0.44
C SER A 167 -11.93 10.27 -0.81
N ASN A 168 -13.21 9.96 -1.10
CA ASN A 168 -14.23 10.98 -1.35
C ASN A 168 -14.60 11.76 -0.09
N ASN A 169 -14.38 11.19 1.10
CA ASN A 169 -14.74 11.81 2.37
C ASN A 169 -13.71 12.89 2.75
N ALA A 170 -14.16 14.14 2.89
CA ALA A 170 -13.31 15.27 3.25
C ALA A 170 -12.61 15.11 4.61
N PHE A 171 -13.25 14.43 5.57
CA PHE A 171 -12.65 14.16 6.88
C PHE A 171 -11.47 13.19 6.77
N LEU A 172 -11.64 12.06 6.08
CA LEU A 172 -10.57 11.09 5.85
C LEU A 172 -9.40 11.71 5.08
N ARG A 173 -9.68 12.54 4.09
CA ARG A 173 -8.65 13.27 3.33
C ARG A 173 -7.97 14.38 4.13
N ARG A 174 -8.52 14.84 5.26
CA ARG A 174 -7.83 15.75 6.20
C ARG A 174 -7.01 14.98 7.23
N ALA A 175 -7.45 13.78 7.59
CA ALA A 175 -6.82 12.90 8.58
C ALA A 175 -5.87 11.85 7.97
N TRP A 176 -5.56 11.93 6.68
CA TRP A 176 -4.77 10.92 5.97
C TRP A 176 -3.39 10.64 6.58
N TRP A 177 -2.76 11.65 7.18
CA TRP A 177 -1.43 11.56 7.79
C TRP A 177 -1.45 10.85 9.16
N VAL A 178 -2.62 10.69 9.77
CA VAL A 178 -2.78 10.19 11.14
C VAL A 178 -2.24 8.77 11.33
N PRO A 179 -2.53 7.78 10.46
CA PRO A 179 -2.02 6.42 10.63
C PRO A 179 -0.48 6.37 10.70
N GLN A 180 0.19 7.05 9.76
CA GLN A 180 1.66 7.07 9.69
C GLN A 180 2.28 7.80 10.89
N ALA A 181 1.72 8.94 11.27
CA ALA A 181 2.20 9.70 12.42
C ALA A 181 2.02 8.92 13.75
N ALA A 182 0.89 8.23 13.92
CA ALA A 182 0.64 7.41 15.10
C ALA A 182 1.63 6.24 15.18
N SER A 183 1.88 5.57 14.05
CA SER A 183 2.86 4.48 13.94
C SER A 183 4.29 4.94 14.23
N PHE A 184 4.69 6.09 13.68
CA PHE A 184 5.99 6.71 13.94
C PHE A 184 6.19 6.99 15.44
N VAL A 185 5.24 7.67 16.08
CA VAL A 185 5.32 8.00 17.51
C VAL A 185 5.33 6.74 18.37
N GLY A 186 4.47 5.76 18.04
CA GLY A 186 4.43 4.48 18.73
C GLY A 186 5.77 3.74 18.68
N SER A 187 6.37 3.68 17.49
CA SER A 187 7.67 3.02 17.28
C SER A 187 8.80 3.74 18.03
N LEU A 188 8.83 5.08 18.01
CA LEU A 188 9.81 5.84 18.80
C LEU A 188 9.66 5.63 20.31
N TRP A 189 8.42 5.63 20.81
CA TRP A 189 8.14 5.42 22.22
C TRP A 189 8.60 4.03 22.67
N MET A 190 8.23 2.99 21.91
CA MET A 190 8.64 1.61 22.21
C MET A 190 10.16 1.46 22.12
N GLY A 191 10.78 2.02 21.09
CA GLY A 191 12.22 1.90 20.93
C GLY A 191 12.99 2.59 22.06
N THR A 192 12.55 3.78 22.47
CA THR A 192 13.14 4.49 23.61
C THR A 192 13.01 3.68 24.90
N ARG A 193 11.83 3.07 25.12
CA ARG A 193 11.61 2.19 26.28
C ARG A 193 12.51 0.95 26.25
N ASN A 194 12.71 0.33 25.08
CA ASN A 194 13.57 -0.84 24.92
C ASN A 194 15.04 -0.53 25.24
N ILE A 195 15.55 0.64 24.83
CA ILE A 195 16.89 1.10 25.22
C ILE A 195 17.01 1.26 26.74
N ARG A 196 16.02 1.89 27.39
CA ARG A 196 16.03 2.04 28.85
C ARG A 196 16.05 0.69 29.58
N VAL A 197 15.35 -0.31 29.06
CA VAL A 197 15.40 -1.68 29.60
C VAL A 197 16.75 -2.33 29.35
N ALA A 198 17.35 -2.13 28.18
CA ALA A 198 18.65 -2.69 27.84
C ALA A 198 19.76 -2.22 28.79
N ASP A 199 19.72 -0.94 29.19
CA ASP A 199 20.75 -0.31 30.01
C ASP A 199 20.57 -0.53 31.54
N LEU A 200 19.58 -1.32 31.96
CA LEU A 200 19.41 -1.67 33.37
C LEU A 200 20.61 -2.49 33.87
N LYS A 201 21.32 -1.98 34.88
CA LYS A 201 22.34 -2.74 35.60
C LYS A 201 21.67 -3.73 36.54
N ARG A 202 21.99 -5.02 36.40
CA ARG A 202 21.67 -6.06 37.39
C ARG A 202 22.81 -6.24 38.36
#